data_AF-A0A0M3AVF9-F1
#
_entry.id   AF-A0A0M3AVF9-F1
#
_cell.length_a   1.000
_cell.length_b   1.000
_cell.length_c   1.000
_cell.angle_alpha   90.00
_cell.angle_beta   90.00
_cell.angle_gamma   90.00
#
_symmetry.space_group_name_H-M   'P 1'
#
loop_
_entity.id
_entity.type
_entity.pdbx_description
1 polymer ?
#
loop_
_entity_poly.entity_id
_entity_poly.type
_entity_poly.pdbx_seq_one_letter_code
_entity_poly.pdbx_strand_id
1 'polypeptide(L)'
;MSHDRNSVGTAFAEALRMTSALMRDPAYKSYQTVDFVNIGRHAAGEAHRLLPTDPEAARYALITGASRMLAAAERLENPEPIITLPSDRPENAALMVIQ
;
A
#
# COMPACT_ATOMS: atom_id res chain seq x y z
N MET A 1 -17.30 15.80 -28.88
CA MET A 1 -16.83 15.45 -27.52
C MET A 1 -17.05 13.96 -27.33
N SER A 2 -15.97 13.17 -27.31
CA SER A 2 -15.85 11.93 -26.53
C SER A 2 -14.44 11.38 -26.79
N HIS A 3 -13.55 11.52 -25.81
CA HIS A 3 -12.32 10.75 -25.79
C HIS A 3 -12.61 9.51 -24.96
N ASP A 4 -13.04 8.44 -25.62
CA ASP A 4 -13.05 7.08 -25.06
C ASP A 4 -11.62 6.59 -24.86
N ARG A 5 -10.89 7.22 -23.95
CA ARG A 5 -9.63 6.66 -23.44
C ARG A 5 -10.01 5.71 -22.32
N ASN A 6 -10.38 4.48 -22.71
CA ASN A 6 -10.30 3.34 -21.80
C ASN A 6 -8.82 3.08 -21.48
N SER A 7 -8.23 3.94 -20.65
CA SER A 7 -6.82 3.91 -20.29
C SER A 7 -6.61 2.98 -19.10
N VAL A 8 -6.89 1.69 -19.28
CA VAL A 8 -6.42 0.66 -18.32
C VAL A 8 -4.90 0.80 -18.16
N GLY A 9 -4.19 1.13 -19.24
CA GLY A 9 -2.74 1.32 -19.24
C GLY A 9 -2.22 2.41 -18.30
N THR A 10 -2.91 3.54 -18.13
CA THR A 10 -2.36 4.64 -17.29
C THR A 10 -2.52 4.35 -15.80
N ALA A 11 -3.70 3.88 -15.36
CA ALA A 11 -3.91 3.52 -13.96
C ALA A 11 -3.05 2.32 -13.54
N PHE A 12 -2.90 1.33 -14.43
CA PHE A 12 -2.01 0.18 -14.19
C PHE A 12 -0.54 0.59 -14.12
N ALA A 13 -0.05 1.39 -15.08
CA ALA A 13 1.32 1.89 -15.05
C ALA A 13 1.61 2.74 -13.79
N GLU A 14 0.63 3.52 -13.35
CA GLU A 14 0.73 4.31 -12.12
C GLU A 14 0.81 3.40 -10.87
N ALA A 15 -0.04 2.36 -10.79
CA ALA A 15 0.02 1.38 -9.71
C ALA A 15 1.36 0.64 -9.69
N LEU A 16 1.88 0.21 -10.84
CA LEU A 16 3.20 -0.43 -10.95
C LEU A 16 4.33 0.51 -10.50
N ARG A 17 4.30 1.77 -10.94
CA ARG A 17 5.28 2.79 -10.53
C ARG A 17 5.25 2.99 -9.01
N MET A 18 4.07 3.09 -8.42
CA MET A 18 3.89 3.23 -6.98
C MET A 18 4.35 1.98 -6.21
N THR A 19 4.09 0.78 -6.75
CA THR A 19 4.56 -0.49 -6.18
C THR A 19 6.08 -0.54 -6.18
N SER A 20 6.71 -0.21 -7.32
CA SER A 20 8.17 -0.16 -7.44
C SER A 20 8.80 0.86 -6.50
N ALA A 21 8.18 2.02 -6.31
CA ALA A 21 8.65 3.02 -5.35
C ALA A 21 8.52 2.51 -3.90
N LEU A 22 7.37 1.89 -3.56
CA LEU A 22 7.12 1.29 -2.26
C LEU A 22 8.16 0.21 -1.92
N MET A 23 8.47 -0.70 -2.85
CA MET A 23 9.45 -1.79 -2.62
C MET A 23 10.89 -1.30 -2.45
N ARG A 24 11.20 -0.08 -2.89
CA ARG A 24 12.52 0.55 -2.71
C ARG A 24 12.62 1.34 -1.41
N ASP A 25 11.50 1.60 -0.74
CA ASP A 25 11.47 2.32 0.53
C ASP A 25 12.14 1.48 1.63
N PRO A 26 13.05 2.02 2.45
CA PRO A 26 13.65 1.29 3.56
C PRO A 26 12.63 0.70 4.54
N ALA A 27 11.51 1.39 4.77
CA ALA A 27 10.42 0.93 5.64
C ALA A 27 9.62 -0.21 5.01
N TYR A 28 9.76 -0.50 3.72
CA TYR A 28 9.07 -1.62 3.08
C TYR A 28 9.25 -2.92 3.86
N LYS A 29 10.48 -3.21 4.30
CA LYS A 29 10.86 -4.44 5.02
C LYS A 29 10.31 -4.55 6.45
N SER A 30 9.79 -3.47 7.02
CA SER A 30 9.16 -3.50 8.36
C SER A 30 7.67 -3.84 8.30
N TYR A 31 7.01 -3.65 7.15
CA TYR A 31 5.62 -4.06 6.99
C TYR A 31 5.50 -5.58 6.89
N GLN A 32 4.43 -6.15 7.40
CA GLN A 32 4.01 -7.52 7.11
C GLN A 32 3.18 -7.56 5.82
N THR A 33 3.12 -8.73 5.17
CA THR A 33 2.27 -8.89 3.97
C THR A 33 0.80 -8.55 4.25
N VAL A 34 0.31 -8.86 5.46
CA VAL A 34 -1.07 -8.54 5.87
C VAL A 34 -1.31 -7.02 5.97
N ASP A 35 -0.29 -6.22 6.27
CA ASP A 35 -0.44 -4.76 6.35
C ASP A 35 -0.76 -4.17 4.97
N PHE A 36 -0.12 -4.67 3.91
CA PHE A 36 -0.44 -4.26 2.56
C PHE A 36 -1.87 -4.63 2.15
N VAL A 37 -2.34 -5.81 2.53
CA VAL A 37 -3.73 -6.24 2.30
C VAL A 37 -4.70 -5.33 3.06
N ASN A 38 -4.41 -5.01 4.32
CA ASN A 38 -5.23 -4.11 5.13
C ASN A 38 -5.28 -2.69 4.55
N ILE A 39 -4.14 -2.15 4.12
CA ILE A 39 -4.08 -0.84 3.47
C ILE A 39 -4.89 -0.85 2.17
N GLY A 40 -4.77 -1.88 1.34
CA GLY A 40 -5.55 -1.96 0.10
C GLY A 40 -7.05 -2.07 0.34
N ARG A 41 -7.48 -2.82 1.38
CA ARG A 41 -8.88 -2.86 1.81
C ARG A 41 -9.37 -1.47 2.27
N HIS A 42 -8.58 -0.77 3.10
CA HIS A 42 -8.93 0.57 3.56
C HIS A 42 -9.07 1.53 2.38
N ALA A 43 -8.12 1.51 1.44
CA ALA A 43 -8.13 2.36 0.25
C ALA A 43 -9.35 2.07 -0.66
N ALA A 44 -9.78 0.82 -0.79
CA ALA A 44 -11.01 0.48 -1.50
C ALA A 44 -12.27 1.04 -0.80
N GLY A 45 -12.30 1.01 0.54
CA GLY A 45 -13.38 1.64 1.33
C GLY A 45 -13.43 3.16 1.14
N GLU A 46 -12.28 3.82 1.17
CA GLU A 46 -12.17 5.26 0.92
C GLU A 46 -12.57 5.61 -0.51
N ALA A 47 -12.15 4.82 -1.50
CA ALA A 47 -12.58 5.01 -2.88
C ALA A 47 -14.09 4.93 -3.03
N HIS A 48 -14.73 3.92 -2.41
CA HIS A 48 -16.19 3.77 -2.42
C HIS A 48 -16.88 4.99 -1.79
N ARG A 49 -16.35 5.49 -0.67
CA ARG A 49 -16.88 6.69 0.02
C ARG A 49 -16.75 7.95 -0.84
N LEU A 50 -15.63 8.11 -1.55
CA LEU A 50 -15.31 9.32 -2.33
C LEU A 50 -15.95 9.33 -3.72
N LEU A 51 -16.25 8.16 -4.30
CA LEU A 51 -16.77 8.02 -5.65
C LEU A 51 -17.92 8.99 -6.01
N PRO A 52 -18.91 9.25 -5.13
CA PRO A 52 -20.03 10.14 -5.47
C PRO A 52 -19.66 11.63 -5.50
N THR A 53 -18.59 12.03 -4.80
CA THR A 53 -18.27 13.45 -4.54
C THR A 53 -16.95 13.89 -5.15
N ASP A 54 -15.99 12.98 -5.26
CA ASP A 54 -14.64 13.26 -5.76
C ASP A 54 -14.09 12.02 -6.51
N PRO A 55 -14.38 11.91 -7.81
CA PRO A 55 -13.90 10.81 -8.64
C PRO A 55 -12.38 10.75 -8.78
N GLU A 56 -11.68 11.90 -8.69
CA GLU A 56 -10.23 11.94 -8.82
C GLU A 56 -9.56 11.38 -7.56
N ALA A 57 -10.02 11.78 -6.37
CA ALA A 57 -9.56 11.21 -5.12
C ALA A 57 -9.92 9.72 -5.01
N ALA A 58 -11.10 9.32 -5.49
CA ALA A 58 -11.48 7.91 -5.55
C ALA A 58 -10.54 7.10 -6.47
N ARG A 59 -10.19 7.64 -7.64
CA ARG A 59 -9.19 7.03 -8.54
C ARG A 59 -7.83 6.89 -7.85
N TYR A 60 -7.36 7.94 -7.17
CA TYR A 60 -6.11 7.89 -6.43
C TYR A 60 -6.12 6.82 -5.32
N ALA A 61 -7.21 6.72 -4.57
CA ALA A 61 -7.38 5.69 -3.54
C ALA A 61 -7.37 4.28 -4.14
N LEU A 62 -8.05 4.04 -5.27
CA LEU A 62 -8.02 2.76 -5.97
C LEU A 62 -6.60 2.38 -6.43
N ILE A 63 -5.86 3.31 -7.03
CA ILE A 63 -4.49 3.06 -7.51
C ILE A 63 -3.54 2.82 -6.35
N THR A 64 -3.69 3.58 -5.26
CA THR A 64 -2.96 3.38 -4.01
C THR A 64 -3.22 1.99 -3.46
N GLY A 65 -4.48 1.56 -3.39
CA GLY A 65 -4.83 0.22 -2.93
C GLY A 65 -4.29 -0.88 -3.83
N ALA A 66 -4.42 -0.73 -5.15
CA ALA A 66 -3.88 -1.66 -6.14
C ALA A 66 -2.37 -1.85 -5.99
N SER A 67 -1.61 -0.77 -5.77
CA SER A 67 -0.17 -0.86 -5.60
C SER A 67 0.25 -1.66 -4.35
N ARG A 68 -0.55 -1.61 -3.27
CA ARG A 68 -0.28 -2.41 -2.06
C ARG A 68 -0.65 -3.87 -2.28
N MET A 69 -1.75 -4.14 -2.98
CA MET A 69 -2.13 -5.51 -3.34
C MET A 69 -1.09 -6.17 -4.26
N LEU A 70 -0.50 -5.42 -5.19
CA LEU A 70 0.62 -5.90 -6.01
C LEU A 70 1.85 -6.21 -5.14
N ALA A 71 2.25 -5.32 -4.24
CA ALA A 71 3.36 -5.58 -3.32
C ALA A 71 3.11 -6.81 -2.42
N ALA A 72 1.86 -7.01 -1.97
CA ALA A 72 1.48 -8.18 -1.20
C ALA A 72 1.62 -9.47 -2.03
N ALA A 73 1.15 -9.46 -3.28
CA ALA A 73 1.29 -10.59 -4.20
C ALA A 73 2.76 -10.92 -4.47
N GLU A 74 3.59 -9.92 -4.79
CA GLU A 74 5.03 -10.07 -5.00
C GLU A 74 5.72 -10.73 -3.79
N ARG A 75 5.30 -10.40 -2.57
CA ARG A 75 5.83 -11.04 -1.34
C ARG A 75 5.37 -12.45 -1.11
N LEU A 76 4.18 -12.82 -1.59
CA LEU A 76 3.74 -14.20 -1.52
C LEU A 76 4.55 -15.08 -2.47
N GLU A 77 4.97 -14.52 -3.62
CA GLU A 77 5.86 -15.19 -4.57
C GLU A 77 7.33 -15.18 -4.10
N ASN A 78 7.77 -14.06 -3.54
CA ASN A 78 9.15 -13.82 -3.08
C ASN A 78 9.16 -13.39 -1.61
N PRO A 79 9.06 -14.32 -0.65
CA PRO A 79 9.02 -13.98 0.77
C PRO A 79 10.28 -13.24 1.20
N GLU A 80 10.11 -11.99 1.64
CA GLU A 80 11.20 -11.21 2.25
C GLU A 80 11.18 -11.38 3.78
N PRO A 81 12.36 -11.51 4.42
CA PRO A 81 12.45 -11.51 5.87
C PRO A 81 12.00 -10.16 6.43
N ILE A 82 11.02 -10.20 7.34
CA ILE A 82 10.53 -9.02 8.05
C ILE A 82 11.61 -8.58 9.03
N ILE A 83 12.05 -7.33 8.93
CA ILE A 83 12.98 -6.74 9.90
C ILE A 83 12.15 -6.19 11.05
N THR A 84 12.12 -6.91 12.18
CA THR A 84 11.62 -6.35 13.44
C THR A 84 12.58 -5.27 13.92
N LEU A 85 12.12 -4.02 13.99
CA LEU A 85 12.93 -2.95 14.56
C LEU A 85 13.10 -3.20 16.07
N PRO A 86 14.20 -2.76 16.69
CA PRO A 86 14.40 -2.90 18.13
C PRO A 86 13.23 -2.35 18.97
N SER A 87 12.55 -1.30 18.51
CA SER A 87 11.36 -0.72 19.16
C SER A 87 10.16 -1.66 19.23
N ASP A 88 10.09 -2.64 18.32
CA ASP A 88 8.95 -3.56 18.19
C ASP A 88 9.13 -4.82 19.07
N ARG A 89 10.25 -4.88 19.79
CA ARG A 89 10.54 -5.95 20.73
C ARG A 89 9.81 -5.68 22.06
N PRO A 90 9.01 -6.62 22.57
CA PRO A 90 8.28 -6.41 23.83
C PRO A 90 9.22 -6.11 25.02
N GLU A 91 10.47 -6.59 24.98
CA GLU A 91 11.48 -6.29 25.99
C GLU A 91 11.95 -4.82 26.00
N ASN A 92 11.83 -4.08 24.89
CA ASN A 92 12.24 -2.68 24.80
C ASN A 92 11.10 -1.69 25.14
N ALA A 93 9.84 -2.14 25.11
CA ALA A 93 8.71 -1.37 25.61
C ALA A 93 8.82 -1.11 27.13
N ALA A 94 9.42 -2.05 27.88
CA ALA A 94 9.63 -1.90 29.32
C ALA A 94 10.71 -0.85 29.68
N LEU A 95 11.65 -0.56 28.76
CA LEU A 95 12.72 0.41 28.97
C LEU A 95 12.29 1.86 28.65
N MET A 96 11.22 2.07 27.87
CA MET A 96 10.70 3.40 27.54
C MET A 96 9.80 4.02 28.62
N VAL A 97 9.44 3.27 29.67
CA VAL A 97 8.60 3.76 30.79
C VAL A 97 9.46 4.34 31.93
N ILE A 98 10.78 4.30 31.82
CA ILE A 98 11.72 4.82 32.81
C ILE A 98 12.59 5.91 32.17
N GLN A 99 11.98 7.05 31.80
CA GLN A 99 12.68 8.34 31.64
C GLN A 99 11.76 9.48 32.04
#